data_AF-A0A7D9L322-F1
#
_entry.id   AF-A0A7D9L322-F1
#
_cell.length_a   1.000
_cell.length_b   1.000
_cell.length_c   1.000
_cell.angle_alpha   90.00
_cell.angle_beta   90.00
_cell.angle_gamma   90.00
#
_symmetry.space_group_name_H-M   'P 1'
#
loop_
_entity.id
_entity.type
_entity.pdbx_description
1 polymer ?
#
loop_
_entity_poly.entity_id
_entity_poly.type
_entity_poly.pdbx_seq_one_letter_code
_entity_poly.pdbx_strand_id
1 'polypeptide(L)'
;MKGGNVTRKIVDGLLELSWYLPGGSEKQTLQNEMCFVNLRGDARDFKKQRDLLLEISSVLCILLPSESPDETKKKILEEATQSKGKVIFIFNGKRKGDSKKYFDDLKSEHGEMLSLSTRTNKSNEYDFLQSIRVNLQKNIKKVEPKPLVELASYAHKYGFHIDCKQPDSRMEYSVDTWLNQGIQEAKDTLYLQMHVPTLADLGRKKYCPKRQVAKSESDRTKRDINDIDKDIQAEIEDQIESFEKMEEGILHYLNCTAVVNETERNYTLSKLKHRLDKMSLHVMAKLRQEYRVASLNLQKKRKKSQQKSEESVEKLEQNLKQLEESITKCSFGLEHIIRELAQLYQLPDIVTIDYARAAAEMLLSGHPLELLDGDSSYIPLKWFEALYRKLELKIAHKTENAKNSDSLKSDSGYDYILIIDTEGLRGSGNPQLREHDNELATFAIGMADVTLVNIFGENHNEMKEFLEIAVHAFLKMKLVKEKKKCKIIHQNVAATDAQDKLAVDRSNLKEDLDKMATVAATQENCD
;
A
#
# COMPACT_ATOMS: atom_id res chain seq x y z
N MET A 1 15.86 20.97 3.08
CA MET A 1 14.68 20.42 3.78
C MET A 1 14.86 20.56 5.28
N LYS A 2 13.90 21.17 5.99
CA LYS A 2 13.83 21.08 7.46
C LYS A 2 13.45 19.62 7.81
N GLY A 3 14.41 18.79 8.18
CA GLY A 3 14.16 17.36 8.49
C GLY A 3 15.36 16.42 8.42
N GLY A 4 16.50 16.87 7.88
CA GLY A 4 17.75 16.10 7.86
C GLY A 4 18.53 16.12 9.19
N ASN A 5 18.37 17.17 10.00
CA ASN A 5 19.16 17.41 11.21
C ASN A 5 18.41 17.12 12.52
N VAL A 6 17.28 16.40 12.46
CA VAL A 6 16.58 15.96 13.67
C VAL A 6 17.19 14.63 14.08
N THR A 7 17.67 14.52 15.32
CA THR A 7 18.18 13.26 15.88
C THR A 7 17.05 12.23 15.85
N ARG A 8 17.16 11.22 14.97
CA ARG A 8 16.13 10.19 14.79
C ARG A 8 16.39 9.08 15.80
N LYS A 9 15.38 8.69 16.57
CA LYS A 9 15.55 7.73 17.68
C LYS A 9 15.48 6.24 17.26
N ILE A 10 14.99 5.91 16.05
CA ILE A 10 14.53 4.54 15.73
C ILE A 10 15.19 3.90 14.49
N VAL A 11 15.80 4.69 13.58
CA VAL A 11 16.09 4.21 12.20
C VAL A 11 17.59 4.08 11.87
N ASP A 12 18.47 4.42 12.81
CA ASP A 12 19.91 4.34 12.57
C ASP A 12 20.37 2.87 12.52
N GLY A 13 21.24 2.55 11.56
CA GLY A 13 21.70 1.19 11.27
C GLY A 13 20.83 0.42 10.28
N LEU A 14 19.72 0.99 9.80
CA LEU A 14 18.88 0.40 8.76
C LEU A 14 19.57 0.47 7.38
N LEU A 15 19.55 -0.64 6.65
CA LEU A 15 19.91 -0.69 5.23
C LEU A 15 18.65 -0.65 4.39
N GLU A 16 18.43 0.48 3.70
CA GLU A 16 17.29 0.66 2.81
C GLU A 16 17.68 0.32 1.37
N LEU A 17 16.91 -0.57 0.72
CA LEU A 17 17.10 -0.90 -0.68
C LEU A 17 16.13 -0.08 -1.54
N SER A 18 16.61 0.37 -2.69
CA SER A 18 15.79 1.07 -3.69
C SER A 18 16.24 0.68 -5.08
N TRP A 19 15.28 0.38 -5.97
CA TRP A 19 15.56 -0.01 -7.34
C TRP A 19 15.44 1.18 -8.28
N TYR A 20 16.40 1.31 -9.18
CA TYR A 20 16.33 2.18 -10.34
C TYR A 20 16.17 1.30 -11.58
N LEU A 21 15.04 1.49 -12.27
CA LEU A 21 14.74 0.85 -13.55
C LEU A 21 14.78 1.93 -14.64
N PRO A 22 15.68 1.83 -15.64
CA PRO A 22 15.80 2.83 -16.69
C PRO A 22 14.54 2.85 -17.56
N GLY A 23 14.10 4.03 -17.97
CA GLY A 23 12.89 4.22 -18.77
C GLY A 23 13.07 4.00 -20.28
N GLY A 24 14.20 3.42 -20.71
CA GLY A 24 14.49 3.11 -22.11
C GLY A 24 14.84 4.30 -23.01
N SER A 25 14.96 5.52 -22.48
CA SER A 25 15.34 6.68 -23.30
C SER A 25 16.86 6.74 -23.50
N GLU A 26 17.32 6.85 -24.75
CA GLU A 26 18.75 7.01 -25.07
C GLU A 26 19.39 8.24 -24.41
N LYS A 27 18.59 9.25 -24.06
CA LYS A 27 19.05 10.48 -23.38
C LYS A 27 19.24 10.31 -21.87
N GLN A 28 18.82 9.18 -21.28
CA GLN A 28 18.99 8.93 -19.85
C GLN A 28 20.46 8.61 -19.53
N THR A 29 20.97 9.24 -18.46
CA THR A 29 22.36 9.06 -18.02
C THR A 29 22.61 7.66 -17.46
N LEU A 30 21.70 7.16 -16.61
CA LEU A 30 21.78 5.82 -16.04
C LEU A 30 20.98 4.86 -16.92
N GLN A 31 21.69 3.96 -17.60
CA GLN A 31 21.12 3.06 -18.61
C GLN A 31 20.92 1.63 -18.09
N ASN A 32 21.41 1.33 -16.89
CA ASN A 32 21.38 -0.01 -16.32
C ASN A 32 20.38 -0.05 -15.17
N GLU A 33 19.80 -1.23 -14.93
CA GLU A 33 19.06 -1.52 -13.70
C GLU A 33 20.03 -1.51 -12.51
N MET A 34 19.66 -0.84 -11.43
CA MET A 34 20.55 -0.64 -10.29
C MET A 34 19.79 -0.82 -8.98
N CYS A 35 20.40 -1.50 -8.03
CA CYS A 35 19.97 -1.50 -6.63
C CYS A 35 20.84 -0.50 -5.86
N PHE A 36 20.21 0.53 -5.29
CA PHE A 36 20.82 1.41 -4.31
C PHE A 36 20.57 0.85 -2.92
N VAL A 37 21.65 0.68 -2.15
CA VAL A 37 21.56 0.29 -0.73
C VAL A 37 22.08 1.45 0.10
N ASN A 38 21.20 2.02 0.91
CA ASN A 38 21.50 3.19 1.72
C ASN A 38 21.58 2.80 3.20
N LEU A 39 22.74 3.02 3.83
CA LEU A 39 22.88 2.94 5.28
C LEU A 39 22.36 4.23 5.92
N ARG A 40 21.37 4.10 6.79
CA ARG A 40 20.90 5.19 7.66
C ARG A 40 21.85 5.31 8.86
N GLY A 41 22.37 6.52 9.10
CA GLY A 41 23.28 6.79 10.20
C GLY A 41 24.75 6.83 9.79
N ASP A 42 25.65 6.94 10.78
CA ASP A 42 27.09 7.01 10.55
C ASP A 42 27.71 5.61 10.46
N ALA A 43 28.39 5.31 9.35
CA ALA A 43 29.02 4.01 9.12
C ALA A 43 30.10 3.63 10.16
N ARG A 44 30.60 4.60 10.93
CA ARG A 44 31.53 4.36 12.05
C ARG A 44 30.88 3.56 13.18
N ASP A 45 29.59 3.76 13.41
CA ASP A 45 28.84 3.14 14.50
C ASP A 45 28.27 1.77 14.09
N PHE A 46 28.12 1.52 12.79
CA PHE A 46 27.46 0.33 12.23
C PHE A 46 28.41 -0.59 11.47
N LYS A 47 29.41 -1.12 12.17
CA LYS A 47 30.46 -1.97 11.58
C LYS A 47 29.91 -3.17 10.79
N LYS A 48 28.95 -3.93 11.33
CA LYS A 48 28.38 -5.11 10.64
C LYS A 48 27.74 -4.74 9.30
N GLN A 49 26.93 -3.68 9.29
CA GLN A 49 26.26 -3.17 8.09
C GLN A 49 27.27 -2.65 7.07
N ARG A 50 28.27 -1.90 7.54
CA ARG A 50 29.36 -1.38 6.71
C ARG A 50 30.15 -2.51 6.06
N ASP A 51 30.55 -3.52 6.82
CA ASP A 51 31.35 -4.64 6.31
C ASP A 51 30.54 -5.48 5.30
N LEU A 52 29.23 -5.63 5.51
CA LEU A 52 28.34 -6.22 4.51
C LEU A 52 28.30 -5.36 3.23
N LEU A 53 28.08 -4.05 3.35
CA LEU A 53 28.05 -3.13 2.20
C LEU A 53 29.36 -3.15 1.40
N LEU A 54 30.50 -3.23 2.07
CA LEU A 54 31.81 -3.34 1.43
C LEU A 54 31.95 -4.60 0.58
N GLU A 55 31.34 -5.71 1.00
CA GLU A 55 31.40 -6.98 0.27
C GLU A 55 30.40 -7.03 -0.91
N ILE A 56 29.18 -6.52 -0.73
CA ILE A 56 28.11 -6.64 -1.73
C ILE A 56 28.09 -5.51 -2.76
N SER A 57 28.73 -4.37 -2.47
CA SER A 57 28.65 -3.19 -3.35
C SER A 57 29.52 -3.35 -4.59
N SER A 58 28.88 -3.31 -5.75
CA SER A 58 29.55 -3.11 -7.04
C SER A 58 30.22 -1.73 -7.13
N VAL A 59 29.51 -0.71 -6.61
CA VAL A 59 30.01 0.66 -6.48
C VAL A 59 29.59 1.18 -5.11
N LEU A 60 30.57 1.58 -4.29
CA LEU A 60 30.34 2.12 -2.95
C LEU A 60 30.47 3.64 -2.96
N CYS A 61 29.39 4.33 -2.63
CA CYS A 61 29.40 5.80 -2.48
C CYS A 61 29.54 6.17 -1.00
N ILE A 62 30.59 6.92 -0.66
CA ILE A 62 30.81 7.40 0.72
C ILE A 62 30.69 8.93 0.73
N LEU A 63 29.74 9.44 1.50
CA LEU A 63 29.59 10.88 1.72
C LEU A 63 30.54 11.32 2.83
N LEU A 64 31.36 12.32 2.55
CA LEU A 64 32.39 12.79 3.47
C LEU A 64 32.33 14.31 3.68
N PRO A 65 32.65 14.80 4.89
CA PRO A 65 32.91 16.21 5.11
C PRO A 65 34.16 16.66 4.34
N SER A 66 34.29 17.96 4.09
CA SER A 66 35.44 18.53 3.38
C SER A 66 36.71 18.66 4.22
N GLU A 67 36.63 18.31 5.51
CA GLU A 67 37.71 18.39 6.50
C GLU A 67 38.69 17.22 6.36
N SER A 68 39.83 17.28 7.06
CA SER A 68 40.79 16.17 7.10
C SER A 68 40.22 15.01 7.91
N PRO A 69 40.31 13.76 7.42
CA PRO A 69 39.88 12.59 8.18
C PRO A 69 40.78 12.40 9.42
N ASP A 70 40.15 12.07 10.55
CA ASP A 70 40.85 11.54 11.73
C ASP A 70 41.37 10.12 11.47
N GLU A 71 42.22 9.60 12.36
CA GLU A 71 42.85 8.27 12.19
C GLU A 71 41.82 7.14 12.05
N THR A 72 40.70 7.22 12.76
CA THR A 72 39.62 6.24 12.64
C THR A 72 38.98 6.29 11.26
N LYS A 73 38.70 7.47 10.72
CA LYS A 73 38.17 7.66 9.35
C LYS A 73 39.17 7.18 8.31
N LYS A 74 40.47 7.48 8.47
CA LYS A 74 41.51 7.03 7.52
C LYS A 74 41.50 5.51 7.38
N LYS A 75 41.51 4.78 8.49
CA LYS A 75 41.44 3.32 8.50
C LYS A 75 40.20 2.78 7.77
N ILE A 76 39.03 3.38 8.00
CA ILE A 76 37.77 2.96 7.35
C ILE A 76 37.82 3.24 5.83
N LEU A 77 38.42 4.37 5.43
CA LEU A 77 38.54 4.73 4.03
C LEU A 77 39.53 3.82 3.29
N GLU A 78 40.63 3.44 3.93
CA GLU A 78 41.59 2.45 3.43
C GLU A 78 40.95 1.05 3.29
N GLU A 79 40.20 0.61 4.31
CA GLU A 79 39.40 -0.63 4.23
C GLU A 79 38.42 -0.58 3.04
N ALA A 80 37.82 0.58 2.80
CA ALA A 80 36.89 0.77 1.69
C ALA A 80 37.55 0.70 0.31
N THR A 81 38.72 1.31 0.13
CA THR A 81 39.43 1.31 -1.16
C THR A 81 40.04 -0.03 -1.51
N GLN A 82 40.20 -0.93 -0.53
CA GLN A 82 40.64 -2.31 -0.74
C GLN A 82 39.49 -3.28 -1.09
N SER A 83 38.24 -2.82 -1.04
CA SER A 83 37.08 -3.65 -1.39
C SER A 83 37.08 -4.03 -2.88
N LYS A 84 36.32 -5.08 -3.24
CA LYS A 84 36.19 -5.54 -4.64
C LYS A 84 35.44 -4.53 -5.52
N GLY A 85 34.60 -3.69 -4.90
CA GLY A 85 33.79 -2.68 -5.58
C GLY A 85 34.58 -1.42 -5.89
N LYS A 86 34.09 -0.64 -6.87
CA LYS A 86 34.65 0.70 -7.12
C LYS A 86 34.13 1.67 -6.07
N VAL A 87 34.95 2.62 -5.64
CA VAL A 87 34.60 3.56 -4.59
C VAL A 87 34.45 4.97 -5.15
N ILE A 88 33.40 5.67 -4.73
CA ILE A 88 33.16 7.08 -5.05
C ILE A 88 33.07 7.87 -3.75
N PHE A 89 34.05 8.74 -3.50
CA PHE A 89 33.98 9.70 -2.40
C PHE A 89 33.27 10.97 -2.85
N ILE A 90 32.22 11.35 -2.12
CA ILE A 90 31.35 12.48 -2.44
C ILE A 90 31.51 13.55 -1.35
N PHE A 91 31.95 14.74 -1.74
CA PHE A 91 32.17 15.87 -0.84
C PHE A 91 31.17 17.00 -1.13
N ASN A 92 30.42 17.43 -0.12
CA ASN A 92 29.45 18.53 -0.24
C ASN A 92 30.09 19.94 -0.19
N GLY A 93 31.42 20.02 -0.14
CA GLY A 93 32.16 21.27 -0.18
C GLY A 93 33.59 21.08 -0.70
N LYS A 94 34.27 22.19 -1.01
CA LYS A 94 35.66 22.15 -1.46
C LYS A 94 36.60 21.65 -0.37
N ARG A 95 37.34 20.58 -0.67
CA ARG A 95 38.50 20.11 0.09
C ARG A 95 39.61 21.17 0.07
N LYS A 96 40.31 21.38 1.19
CA LYS A 96 41.39 22.36 1.32
C LYS A 96 42.59 21.76 2.06
N GLY A 97 43.78 22.33 1.85
CA GLY A 97 45.01 21.99 2.57
C GLY A 97 45.31 20.48 2.55
N ASP A 98 45.63 19.94 3.73
CA ASP A 98 46.03 18.55 3.94
C ASP A 98 44.94 17.54 3.54
N SER A 99 43.66 17.89 3.68
CA SER A 99 42.54 17.03 3.24
C SER A 99 42.60 16.81 1.73
N LYS A 100 42.85 17.87 0.94
CA LYS A 100 42.95 17.74 -0.52
C LYS A 100 44.11 16.82 -0.90
N LYS A 101 45.27 17.03 -0.28
CA LYS A 101 46.48 16.24 -0.53
C LYS A 101 46.25 14.76 -0.24
N TYR A 102 45.73 14.43 0.94
CA TYR A 102 45.43 13.04 1.33
C TYR A 102 44.56 12.30 0.30
N PHE A 103 43.43 12.88 -0.10
CA PHE A 103 42.52 12.21 -1.03
C PHE A 103 43.05 12.15 -2.47
N ASP A 104 43.86 13.13 -2.89
CA ASP A 104 44.49 13.12 -4.21
C ASP A 104 45.62 12.06 -4.27
N ASP A 105 46.37 11.88 -3.17
CA ASP A 105 47.35 10.80 -3.00
C ASP A 105 46.66 9.43 -3.03
N LEU A 106 45.58 9.26 -2.25
CA LEU A 106 44.78 8.02 -2.22
C LEU A 106 44.20 7.66 -3.60
N LYS A 107 43.77 8.67 -4.38
CA LYS A 107 43.31 8.47 -5.76
C LYS A 107 44.44 8.02 -6.69
N SER A 108 45.65 8.54 -6.48
CA SER A 108 46.81 8.17 -7.27
C SER A 108 47.24 6.73 -7.01
N GLU A 109 47.10 6.26 -5.76
CA GLU A 109 47.37 4.88 -5.35
C GLU A 109 46.37 3.87 -5.93
N HIS A 110 45.06 4.15 -5.86
CA HIS A 110 44.01 3.22 -6.27
C HIS A 110 43.51 3.40 -7.72
N GLY A 111 43.96 4.42 -8.43
CA GLY A 111 43.70 4.62 -9.85
C GLY A 111 42.21 4.64 -10.22
N GLU A 112 41.82 3.81 -11.20
CA GLU A 112 40.41 3.73 -11.66
C GLU A 112 39.43 3.18 -10.62
N MET A 113 39.91 2.53 -9.55
CA MET A 113 39.05 1.98 -8.49
C MET A 113 38.50 3.06 -7.57
N LEU A 114 39.12 4.24 -7.53
CA LEU A 114 38.68 5.36 -6.69
C LEU A 114 38.36 6.60 -7.53
N SER A 115 37.13 7.08 -7.35
CA SER A 115 36.64 8.32 -7.95
C SER A 115 36.31 9.36 -6.88
N LEU A 116 36.59 10.63 -7.17
CA LEU A 116 36.31 11.74 -6.26
C LEU A 116 35.32 12.70 -6.93
N SER A 117 34.21 12.99 -6.26
CA SER A 117 33.20 13.97 -6.68
C SER A 117 33.12 15.08 -5.64
N THR A 118 33.48 16.31 -6.00
CA THR A 118 33.53 17.44 -5.06
C THR A 118 32.61 18.56 -5.53
N ARG A 119 31.71 19.02 -4.68
CA ARG A 119 30.87 20.17 -4.97
C ARG A 119 31.71 21.44 -5.01
N THR A 120 31.58 22.22 -6.08
CA THR A 120 32.27 23.51 -6.21
C THR A 120 31.35 24.66 -5.84
N ASN A 121 31.91 25.77 -5.34
CA ASN A 121 31.11 26.96 -4.98
C ASN A 121 30.39 27.62 -6.18
N LYS A 122 30.73 27.26 -7.42
CA LYS A 122 30.16 27.85 -8.65
C LYS A 122 29.10 26.95 -9.31
N SER A 123 29.02 25.68 -8.95
CA SER A 123 28.07 24.73 -9.54
C SER A 123 26.76 24.76 -8.77
N ASN A 124 25.63 24.88 -9.48
CA ASN A 124 24.32 24.64 -8.89
C ASN A 124 24.18 23.16 -8.47
N GLU A 125 23.18 22.84 -7.67
CA GLU A 125 22.96 21.49 -7.16
C GLU A 125 22.73 20.47 -8.29
N TYR A 126 22.05 20.88 -9.36
CA TYR A 126 21.77 20.06 -10.53
C TYR A 126 23.05 19.59 -11.22
N ASP A 127 24.00 20.50 -11.50
CA ASP A 127 25.27 20.17 -12.16
C ASP A 127 26.10 19.20 -11.31
N PHE A 128 26.08 19.38 -9.99
CA PHE A 128 26.77 18.47 -9.07
C PHE A 128 26.13 17.07 -9.08
N LEU A 129 24.81 16.97 -9.00
CA LEU A 129 24.10 15.69 -9.11
C LEU A 129 24.33 15.03 -10.47
N GLN A 130 24.39 15.79 -11.56
CA GLN A 130 24.73 15.26 -12.88
C GLN A 130 26.16 14.72 -12.94
N SER A 131 27.11 15.39 -12.30
CA SER A 131 28.50 14.89 -12.21
C SER A 131 28.56 13.54 -11.49
N ILE A 132 27.77 13.36 -10.41
CA ILE A 132 27.67 12.09 -9.68
C ILE A 132 27.05 11.02 -10.57
N ARG A 133 25.96 11.33 -11.28
CA ARG A 133 25.29 10.38 -12.20
C ARG A 133 26.20 9.90 -13.32
N VAL A 134 26.95 10.80 -13.95
CA VAL A 134 27.93 10.44 -14.99
C VAL A 134 29.03 9.55 -14.42
N ASN A 135 29.52 9.87 -13.22
CA ASN A 135 30.55 9.08 -12.55
C ASN A 135 30.03 7.67 -12.18
N LEU A 136 28.82 7.57 -11.64
CA LEU A 136 28.14 6.30 -11.39
C LEU A 136 28.02 5.47 -12.67
N GLN A 137 27.51 6.05 -13.76
CA GLN A 137 27.37 5.33 -15.03
C GLN A 137 28.71 4.81 -15.54
N LYS A 138 29.78 5.61 -15.47
CA LYS A 138 31.12 5.18 -15.87
C LYS A 138 31.61 3.98 -15.06
N ASN A 139 31.37 4.00 -13.75
CA ASN A 139 31.82 2.94 -12.85
C ASN A 139 31.03 1.63 -13.06
N ILE A 140 29.74 1.73 -13.38
CA ILE A 140 28.82 0.60 -13.52
C ILE A 140 28.88 -0.07 -14.89
N LYS A 141 29.17 0.67 -15.98
CA LYS A 141 29.21 0.12 -17.35
C LYS A 141 30.09 -1.13 -17.54
N LYS A 142 31.07 -1.36 -16.66
CA LYS A 142 31.99 -2.51 -16.70
C LYS A 142 31.74 -3.56 -15.61
N VAL A 143 30.64 -3.44 -14.86
CA VAL A 143 30.32 -4.37 -13.77
C VAL A 143 29.32 -5.40 -14.25
N GLU A 144 29.62 -6.67 -13.99
CA GLU A 144 28.70 -7.78 -14.24
C GLU A 144 27.54 -7.73 -13.24
N PRO A 145 26.27 -7.75 -13.70
CA PRO A 145 25.11 -7.81 -12.82
C PRO A 145 25.12 -9.09 -11.99
N LYS A 146 24.83 -8.96 -10.68
CA LYS A 146 24.69 -10.11 -9.78
C LYS A 146 23.27 -10.16 -9.20
N PRO A 147 22.61 -11.33 -9.22
CA PRO A 147 21.33 -11.50 -8.55
C PRO A 147 21.44 -11.21 -7.05
N LEU A 148 20.49 -10.45 -6.50
CA LEU A 148 20.46 -10.13 -5.07
C LEU A 148 20.37 -11.39 -4.19
N VAL A 149 19.74 -12.45 -4.69
CA VAL A 149 19.64 -13.75 -3.99
C VAL A 149 21.01 -14.38 -3.74
N GLU A 150 21.99 -14.17 -4.62
CA GLU A 150 23.36 -14.63 -4.39
C GLU A 150 24.05 -13.79 -3.31
N LEU A 151 23.74 -12.49 -3.27
CA LEU A 151 24.26 -11.56 -2.28
C LEU A 151 23.71 -11.84 -0.87
N ALA A 152 22.53 -12.47 -0.78
CA ALA A 152 21.94 -12.89 0.49
C ALA A 152 22.87 -13.81 1.28
N SER A 153 23.64 -14.68 0.62
CA SER A 153 24.59 -15.58 1.30
C SER A 153 25.61 -14.84 2.17
N TYR A 154 26.03 -13.63 1.79
CA TYR A 154 26.97 -12.80 2.55
C TYR A 154 26.36 -12.21 3.82
N ALA A 155 25.02 -12.06 3.90
CA ALA A 155 24.38 -11.51 5.07
C ALA A 155 24.63 -12.39 6.31
N HIS A 156 24.57 -13.72 6.15
CA HIS A 156 24.88 -14.68 7.22
C HIS A 156 26.31 -14.56 7.73
N LYS A 157 27.30 -14.31 6.84
CA LYS A 157 28.72 -14.12 7.22
C LYS A 157 28.90 -12.97 8.22
N TYR A 158 28.06 -11.93 8.13
CA TYR A 158 28.11 -10.77 9.00
C TYR A 158 27.08 -10.82 10.15
N GLY A 159 26.44 -11.97 10.36
CA GLY A 159 25.51 -12.22 11.46
C GLY A 159 24.12 -11.62 11.26
N PHE A 160 23.74 -11.33 10.02
CA PHE A 160 22.35 -10.99 9.68
C PHE A 160 21.56 -12.28 9.46
N HIS A 161 20.39 -12.35 10.09
CA HIS A 161 19.44 -13.43 9.89
C HIS A 161 18.61 -13.12 8.65
N ILE A 162 18.40 -14.13 7.80
CA ILE A 162 17.55 -14.00 6.62
C ILE A 162 16.29 -14.82 6.90
N ASP A 163 15.13 -14.18 6.82
CA ASP A 163 13.83 -14.82 7.12
C ASP A 163 13.36 -15.80 6.02
N CYS A 164 14.22 -16.09 5.04
CA CYS A 164 13.94 -17.04 3.95
C CYS A 164 14.14 -18.48 4.44
N LYS A 165 13.13 -19.06 5.09
CA LYS A 165 13.07 -20.52 5.24
C LYS A 165 12.85 -21.17 3.87
N GLN A 166 13.44 -22.35 3.66
CA GLN A 166 13.04 -23.24 2.57
C GLN A 166 11.56 -23.61 2.81
N PRO A 167 10.65 -23.27 1.90
CA PRO A 167 9.25 -23.58 2.07
C PRO A 167 8.99 -25.08 2.00
N ASP A 168 7.81 -25.48 2.48
CA ASP A 168 7.26 -26.79 2.16
C ASP A 168 7.12 -26.89 0.63
N SER A 169 7.91 -27.76 0.02
CA SER A 169 7.94 -27.97 -1.43
C SER A 169 6.56 -28.38 -1.98
N ARG A 170 5.73 -29.03 -1.15
CA ARG A 170 4.35 -29.39 -1.52
C ARG A 170 3.47 -28.15 -1.64
N MET A 171 3.56 -27.22 -0.70
CA MET A 171 2.80 -25.97 -0.76
C MET A 171 3.21 -25.12 -1.97
N GLU A 172 4.51 -25.04 -2.27
CA GLU A 172 4.97 -24.28 -3.44
C GLU A 172 4.40 -24.85 -4.73
N TYR A 173 4.42 -26.17 -4.88
CA TYR A 173 3.89 -26.85 -6.06
C TYR A 173 2.40 -26.64 -6.22
N SER A 174 1.61 -26.75 -5.14
CA SER A 174 0.16 -26.53 -5.17
C SER A 174 -0.19 -25.11 -5.60
N VAL A 175 0.47 -24.09 -5.02
CA VAL A 175 0.23 -22.69 -5.39
C VAL A 175 0.66 -22.40 -6.82
N ASP A 176 1.81 -22.95 -7.26
CA ASP A 176 2.23 -22.77 -8.65
C ASP A 176 1.23 -23.42 -9.62
N THR A 177 0.73 -24.60 -9.30
CA THR A 177 -0.29 -25.30 -10.10
C THR A 177 -1.59 -24.51 -10.18
N TRP A 178 -2.05 -23.98 -9.04
CA TRP A 178 -3.25 -23.15 -8.97
C TRP A 178 -3.11 -21.87 -9.80
N LEU A 179 -2.04 -21.10 -9.59
CA LEU A 179 -1.86 -19.82 -10.28
C LEU A 179 -1.49 -19.96 -11.77
N ASN A 180 -0.94 -21.11 -12.19
CA ASN A 180 -0.64 -21.37 -13.61
C ASN A 180 -1.90 -21.57 -14.47
N GLN A 181 -3.09 -21.70 -13.87
CA GLN A 181 -4.35 -21.84 -14.61
C GLN A 181 -4.77 -20.55 -15.32
N GLY A 182 -4.28 -19.39 -14.86
CA GLY A 182 -4.68 -18.07 -15.34
C GLY A 182 -5.33 -17.25 -14.23
N ILE A 183 -5.34 -15.91 -14.38
CA ILE A 183 -5.82 -15.00 -13.32
C ILE A 183 -7.29 -15.25 -13.01
N GLN A 184 -8.12 -15.35 -14.04
CA GLN A 184 -9.56 -15.46 -13.87
C GLN A 184 -9.91 -16.86 -13.36
N GLU A 185 -9.33 -17.89 -13.97
CA GLU A 185 -9.52 -19.29 -13.59
C GLU A 185 -9.13 -19.52 -12.12
N ALA A 186 -7.96 -19.02 -11.70
CA ALA A 186 -7.51 -19.14 -10.32
C ALA A 186 -8.34 -18.31 -9.33
N LYS A 187 -8.92 -17.18 -9.76
CA LYS A 187 -9.82 -16.37 -8.94
C LYS A 187 -11.18 -17.05 -8.78
N ASP A 188 -11.69 -17.65 -9.85
CA ASP A 188 -13.00 -18.31 -9.90
C ASP A 188 -13.04 -19.62 -9.07
N THR A 189 -11.88 -20.14 -8.62
CA THR A 189 -11.82 -21.26 -7.66
C THR A 189 -12.05 -20.86 -6.20
N LEU A 190 -12.09 -19.57 -5.89
CA LEU A 190 -12.42 -19.05 -4.56
C LEU A 190 -13.95 -18.99 -4.37
N TYR A 191 -14.55 -20.18 -4.29
CA TYR A 191 -15.99 -20.37 -4.42
C TYR A 191 -16.81 -19.66 -3.34
N LEU A 192 -16.28 -19.51 -2.13
CA LEU A 192 -17.09 -18.98 -1.02
C LEU A 192 -17.42 -17.50 -1.20
N GLN A 193 -16.55 -16.76 -1.91
CA GLN A 193 -16.78 -15.36 -2.25
C GLN A 193 -17.93 -15.14 -3.24
N MET A 194 -18.31 -16.15 -4.02
CA MET A 194 -19.41 -16.04 -4.98
C MET A 194 -20.77 -15.84 -4.29
N HIS A 195 -20.88 -16.24 -3.03
CA HIS A 195 -22.09 -16.11 -2.20
C HIS A 195 -22.20 -14.73 -1.52
N VAL A 196 -21.10 -13.95 -1.50
CA VAL A 196 -21.03 -12.66 -0.78
C VAL A 196 -22.07 -11.65 -1.26
N PRO A 197 -22.31 -11.45 -2.57
CA PRO A 197 -23.31 -10.49 -3.03
C PRO A 197 -24.72 -10.82 -2.52
N THR A 198 -25.12 -12.10 -2.55
CA THR A 198 -26.44 -12.55 -2.07
C THR A 198 -26.54 -12.38 -0.56
N LEU A 199 -25.53 -12.81 0.20
CA LEU A 199 -25.47 -12.64 1.65
C LEU A 199 -25.51 -11.16 2.06
N ALA A 200 -24.88 -10.27 1.28
CA ALA A 200 -24.90 -8.84 1.51
C ALA A 200 -26.30 -8.24 1.30
N ASP A 201 -26.96 -8.62 0.21
CA ASP A 201 -28.34 -8.20 -0.07
C ASP A 201 -29.31 -8.65 1.02
N LEU A 202 -29.19 -9.90 1.48
CA LEU A 202 -30.01 -10.43 2.57
C LEU A 202 -29.70 -9.72 3.90
N GLY A 203 -28.42 -9.49 4.21
CA GLY A 203 -27.99 -8.74 5.37
C GLY A 203 -28.54 -7.31 5.40
N ARG A 204 -28.48 -6.59 4.27
CA ARG A 204 -29.11 -5.26 4.13
C ARG A 204 -30.61 -5.31 4.41
N LYS A 205 -31.33 -6.28 3.85
CA LYS A 205 -32.78 -6.44 4.09
C LYS A 205 -33.09 -6.70 5.56
N LYS A 206 -32.23 -7.45 6.26
CA LYS A 206 -32.38 -7.79 7.68
C LYS A 206 -32.12 -6.60 8.61
N TYR A 207 -30.99 -5.91 8.46
CA TYR A 207 -30.54 -4.88 9.40
C TYR A 207 -30.97 -3.47 9.02
N CYS A 208 -31.19 -3.22 7.73
CA CYS A 208 -31.66 -1.95 7.19
C CYS A 208 -32.96 -2.15 6.40
N PRO A 209 -34.06 -2.60 7.02
CA PRO A 209 -35.33 -2.73 6.34
C PRO A 209 -35.74 -1.34 5.86
N LYS A 210 -35.71 -1.12 4.54
CA LYS A 210 -36.00 0.19 3.96
C LYS A 210 -37.31 0.71 4.55
N ARG A 211 -37.25 1.79 5.34
CA ARG A 211 -38.39 2.70 5.50
C ARG A 211 -38.53 3.42 4.17
N GLN A 212 -39.01 2.73 3.14
CA GLN A 212 -39.42 3.40 1.92
C GLN A 212 -40.51 4.39 2.33
N VAL A 213 -40.23 5.68 2.13
CA VAL A 213 -41.27 6.70 2.03
C VAL A 213 -42.28 6.19 1.01
N ALA A 214 -43.46 5.82 1.49
CA ALA A 214 -44.46 5.11 0.72
C ALA A 214 -44.85 5.92 -0.52
N LYS A 215 -44.62 5.39 -1.72
CA LYS A 215 -45.18 5.94 -2.96
C LYS A 215 -46.34 5.15 -3.55
N SER A 216 -46.73 4.03 -2.94
CA SER A 216 -48.02 3.38 -3.19
C SER A 216 -48.29 2.25 -2.20
N GLU A 217 -49.56 1.99 -1.91
CA GLU A 217 -50.05 0.98 -0.96
C GLU A 217 -50.07 -0.46 -1.52
N SER A 218 -49.76 -0.67 -2.80
CA SER A 218 -50.07 -1.93 -3.48
C SER A 218 -48.95 -2.98 -3.54
N ASP A 219 -47.76 -2.73 -2.99
CA ASP A 219 -46.61 -3.66 -3.10
C ASP A 219 -45.91 -3.96 -1.77
N ARG A 220 -46.64 -3.84 -0.66
CA ARG A 220 -46.11 -4.12 0.69
C ARG A 220 -46.18 -5.61 1.03
N THR A 221 -45.33 -6.42 0.43
CA THR A 221 -44.92 -7.67 1.10
C THR A 221 -43.75 -7.33 2.01
N LYS A 222 -44.05 -6.85 3.22
CA LYS A 222 -43.05 -6.87 4.30
C LYS A 222 -42.70 -8.34 4.52
N ARG A 223 -41.58 -8.81 3.96
CA ARG A 223 -41.06 -10.14 4.31
C ARG A 223 -40.70 -10.10 5.80
N ASP A 224 -41.15 -11.11 6.53
CA ASP A 224 -40.79 -11.23 7.94
C ASP A 224 -39.30 -11.52 8.07
N ILE A 225 -38.68 -11.01 9.15
CA ILE A 225 -37.26 -11.24 9.44
C ILE A 225 -36.95 -12.75 9.48
N ASN A 226 -37.90 -13.56 9.96
CA ASN A 226 -37.78 -15.01 9.99
C ASN A 226 -37.64 -15.64 8.60
N ASP A 227 -38.25 -15.06 7.56
CA ASP A 227 -38.11 -15.58 6.21
C ASP A 227 -36.77 -15.15 5.59
N ILE A 228 -36.29 -13.94 5.90
CA ILE A 228 -34.94 -13.51 5.52
C ILE A 228 -33.88 -14.39 6.20
N ASP A 229 -34.08 -14.77 7.46
CA ASP A 229 -33.17 -15.67 8.17
C ASP A 229 -33.13 -17.08 7.55
N LYS A 230 -34.27 -17.58 7.03
CA LYS A 230 -34.29 -18.82 6.25
C LYS A 230 -33.53 -18.67 4.93
N ASP A 231 -33.73 -17.58 4.21
CA ASP A 231 -33.02 -17.30 2.96
C ASP A 231 -31.49 -17.23 3.21
N ILE A 232 -31.06 -16.59 4.31
CA ILE A 232 -29.64 -16.55 4.72
C ILE A 232 -29.14 -17.95 5.02
N GLN A 233 -29.91 -18.76 5.75
CA GLN A 233 -29.52 -20.13 6.08
C GLN A 233 -29.40 -21.02 4.84
N ALA A 234 -30.31 -20.88 3.88
CA ALA A 234 -30.24 -21.58 2.59
C ALA A 234 -28.98 -21.17 1.80
N GLU A 235 -28.66 -19.87 1.77
CA GLU A 235 -27.43 -19.40 1.10
C GLU A 235 -26.16 -19.92 1.80
N ILE A 236 -26.17 -20.08 3.13
CA ILE A 236 -25.07 -20.72 3.87
C ILE A 236 -24.97 -22.20 3.51
N GLU A 237 -26.08 -22.91 3.33
CA GLU A 237 -26.08 -24.31 2.89
C GLU A 237 -25.49 -24.44 1.47
N ASP A 238 -25.86 -23.55 0.55
CA ASP A 238 -25.26 -23.49 -0.79
C ASP A 238 -23.75 -23.17 -0.72
N GLN A 239 -23.35 -22.29 0.19
CA GLN A 239 -21.94 -21.96 0.43
C GLN A 239 -21.15 -23.17 0.98
N ILE A 240 -21.79 -24.04 1.78
CA ILE A 240 -21.20 -25.30 2.24
C ILE A 240 -21.03 -26.29 1.07
N GLU A 241 -22.02 -26.41 0.18
CA GLU A 241 -21.89 -27.26 -1.01
C GLU A 241 -20.74 -26.78 -1.92
N SER A 242 -20.57 -25.47 -2.06
CA SER A 242 -19.44 -24.86 -2.75
C SER A 242 -18.10 -25.16 -2.06
N PHE A 243 -18.06 -25.14 -0.73
CA PHE A 243 -16.87 -25.53 0.04
C PHE A 243 -16.45 -26.97 -0.24
N GLU A 244 -17.40 -27.91 -0.30
CA GLU A 244 -17.13 -29.33 -0.57
C GLU A 244 -16.49 -29.58 -1.96
N LYS A 245 -16.69 -28.66 -2.91
CA LYS A 245 -16.10 -28.70 -4.25
C LYS A 245 -14.71 -28.05 -4.32
N MET A 246 -14.25 -27.39 -3.26
CA MET A 246 -12.96 -26.70 -3.22
C MET A 246 -11.80 -27.67 -3.45
N GLU A 247 -10.84 -27.28 -4.28
CA GLU A 247 -9.65 -28.08 -4.56
C GLU A 247 -8.81 -28.29 -3.29
N GLU A 248 -8.41 -29.53 -3.01
CA GLU A 248 -7.62 -29.91 -1.83
C GLU A 248 -6.33 -29.06 -1.70
N GLY A 249 -5.67 -28.76 -2.83
CA GLY A 249 -4.46 -27.94 -2.85
C GLY A 249 -4.66 -26.50 -2.36
N ILE A 250 -5.81 -25.90 -2.71
CA ILE A 250 -6.17 -24.54 -2.29
C ILE A 250 -6.52 -24.54 -0.80
N LEU A 251 -7.37 -25.47 -0.38
CA LEU A 251 -7.76 -25.59 1.04
C LEU A 251 -6.53 -25.87 1.92
N HIS A 252 -5.63 -26.75 1.48
CA HIS A 252 -4.37 -27.02 2.17
C HIS A 252 -3.54 -25.75 2.34
N TYR A 253 -3.42 -24.93 1.30
CA TYR A 253 -2.68 -23.67 1.36
C TYR A 253 -3.31 -22.67 2.35
N LEU A 254 -4.64 -22.50 2.31
CA LEU A 254 -5.37 -21.62 3.24
C LEU A 254 -5.20 -22.08 4.69
N ASN A 255 -5.28 -23.39 4.93
CA ASN A 255 -5.09 -24.00 6.24
C ASN A 255 -3.67 -23.80 6.77
N CYS A 256 -2.66 -24.04 5.94
CA CYS A 256 -1.27 -23.84 6.31
C CYS A 256 -1.01 -22.37 6.66
N THR A 257 -1.50 -21.44 5.86
CA THR A 257 -1.38 -19.99 6.13
C THR A 257 -1.98 -19.61 7.50
N ALA A 258 -2.99 -20.34 7.97
CA ALA A 258 -3.61 -20.08 9.26
C ALA A 258 -2.87 -20.72 10.45
N VAL A 259 -2.29 -21.91 10.27
CA VAL A 259 -1.74 -22.74 11.36
C VAL A 259 -0.25 -22.47 11.63
N VAL A 260 0.52 -22.05 10.62
CA VAL A 260 1.97 -21.79 10.78
C VAL A 260 2.26 -20.61 11.74
N ASN A 261 3.51 -20.51 12.20
CA ASN A 261 3.95 -19.39 13.03
C ASN A 261 4.04 -18.07 12.25
N GLU A 262 4.16 -16.95 12.97
CA GLU A 262 4.19 -15.58 12.39
C GLU A 262 5.23 -15.42 11.26
N THR A 263 6.46 -15.88 11.46
CA THR A 263 7.53 -15.76 10.45
C THR A 263 7.22 -16.55 9.18
N GLU A 264 6.77 -17.81 9.34
CA GLU A 264 6.39 -18.65 8.20
C GLU A 264 5.16 -18.11 7.47
N ARG A 265 4.18 -17.58 8.21
CA ARG A 265 2.99 -16.94 7.65
C ARG A 265 3.37 -15.73 6.79
N ASN A 266 4.18 -14.83 7.33
CA ASN A 266 4.62 -13.61 6.64
C ASN A 266 5.42 -13.94 5.37
N TYR A 267 6.29 -14.95 5.44
CA TYR A 267 7.01 -15.46 4.28
C TYR A 267 6.04 -16.01 3.21
N THR A 268 5.09 -16.85 3.63
CA THR A 268 4.11 -17.52 2.76
C THR A 268 3.22 -16.51 2.03
N LEU A 269 2.70 -15.50 2.76
CA LEU A 269 1.90 -14.41 2.21
C LEU A 269 2.71 -13.53 1.26
N SER A 270 3.94 -13.17 1.63
CA SER A 270 4.83 -12.37 0.77
C SER A 270 5.16 -13.08 -0.54
N LYS A 271 5.37 -14.40 -0.49
CA LYS A 271 5.63 -15.22 -1.67
C LYS A 271 4.39 -15.31 -2.56
N LEU A 272 3.21 -15.52 -1.99
CA LEU A 272 1.96 -15.53 -2.75
C LEU A 272 1.70 -14.17 -3.41
N LYS A 273 1.87 -13.07 -2.66
CA LYS A 273 1.77 -11.72 -3.20
C LYS A 273 2.69 -11.54 -4.40
N HIS A 274 3.94 -11.96 -4.28
CA HIS A 274 4.89 -11.88 -5.39
C HIS A 274 4.43 -12.67 -6.62
N ARG A 275 3.87 -13.88 -6.44
CA ARG A 275 3.33 -14.70 -7.53
C ARG A 275 2.12 -14.04 -8.19
N LEU A 276 1.17 -13.53 -7.40
CA LEU A 276 0.00 -12.79 -7.87
C LEU A 276 0.38 -11.51 -8.63
N ASP A 277 1.32 -10.73 -8.08
CA ASP A 277 1.84 -9.51 -8.71
C ASP A 277 2.53 -9.85 -10.04
N LYS A 278 3.33 -10.92 -10.09
CA LYS A 278 4.00 -11.38 -11.31
C LYS A 278 3.01 -11.83 -12.38
N MET A 279 2.00 -12.60 -11.98
CA MET A 279 0.93 -13.06 -12.88
C MET A 279 0.15 -11.88 -13.46
N SER A 280 -0.13 -10.87 -12.63
CA SER A 280 -0.88 -9.67 -13.02
C SER A 280 -0.07 -8.67 -13.85
N LEU A 281 1.26 -8.65 -13.72
CA LEU A 281 2.12 -7.58 -14.24
C LEU A 281 1.88 -7.26 -15.72
N HIS A 282 1.88 -8.28 -16.58
CA HIS A 282 1.73 -8.07 -18.03
C HIS A 282 0.30 -7.78 -18.44
N VAL A 283 -0.68 -8.48 -17.85
CA VAL A 283 -2.10 -8.33 -18.17
C VAL A 283 -2.61 -6.96 -17.72
N MET A 284 -2.32 -6.57 -16.48
CA MET A 284 -2.74 -5.28 -15.91
C MET A 284 -2.07 -4.10 -16.57
N ALA A 285 -0.77 -4.18 -16.91
CA ALA A 285 -0.08 -3.08 -17.60
C ALA A 285 -0.72 -2.80 -18.96
N LYS A 286 -1.03 -3.85 -19.73
CA LYS A 286 -1.70 -3.73 -21.03
C LYS A 286 -3.10 -3.14 -20.90
N LEU A 287 -3.94 -3.71 -20.04
CA LEU A 287 -5.34 -3.25 -19.86
C LEU A 287 -5.40 -1.79 -19.35
N ARG A 288 -4.55 -1.41 -18.39
CA ARG A 288 -4.48 -0.03 -17.89
C ARG A 288 -4.00 0.95 -18.96
N GLN A 289 -3.07 0.54 -19.84
CA GLN A 289 -2.63 1.36 -20.96
C GLN A 289 -3.76 1.57 -21.98
N GLU A 290 -4.47 0.50 -22.35
CA GLU A 290 -5.62 0.57 -23.27
C GLU A 290 -6.74 1.45 -22.69
N TYR A 291 -7.07 1.28 -21.42
CA TYR A 291 -8.02 2.13 -20.70
C TYR A 291 -7.61 3.61 -20.71
N ARG A 292 -6.34 3.92 -20.40
CA ARG A 292 -5.84 5.29 -20.41
C ARG A 292 -5.98 5.94 -21.79
N VAL A 293 -5.63 5.22 -22.85
CA VAL A 293 -5.75 5.72 -24.23
C VAL A 293 -7.22 5.95 -24.60
N ALA A 294 -8.11 5.00 -24.28
CA ALA A 294 -9.55 5.11 -24.52
C ALA A 294 -10.15 6.31 -23.76
N SER A 295 -9.79 6.49 -22.49
CA SER A 295 -10.27 7.58 -21.64
C SER A 295 -9.83 8.96 -22.17
N LEU A 296 -8.56 9.10 -22.57
CA LEU A 296 -8.06 10.32 -23.20
C LEU A 296 -8.76 10.64 -24.53
N ASN A 297 -9.08 9.62 -25.32
CA ASN A 297 -9.82 9.79 -26.57
C ASN A 297 -11.25 10.26 -26.33
N LEU A 298 -11.94 9.70 -25.32
CA LEU A 298 -13.27 10.14 -24.91
C LEU A 298 -13.25 11.60 -24.46
N GLN A 299 -12.30 11.99 -23.60
CA GLN A 299 -12.15 13.38 -23.16
C GLN A 299 -11.89 14.35 -24.32
N LYS A 300 -11.03 13.99 -25.27
CA LYS A 300 -10.76 14.81 -26.46
C LYS A 300 -11.99 14.96 -27.34
N LYS A 301 -12.80 13.90 -27.51
CA LYS A 301 -14.05 13.98 -28.26
C LYS A 301 -15.08 14.84 -27.53
N ARG A 302 -15.31 14.65 -26.23
CA ARG A 302 -16.23 15.49 -25.43
C ARG A 302 -15.90 16.99 -25.53
N LYS A 303 -14.60 17.35 -25.60
CA LYS A 303 -14.15 18.73 -25.82
C LYS A 303 -14.35 19.26 -27.25
N LYS A 304 -14.39 18.39 -28.27
CA LYS A 304 -14.60 18.75 -29.69
C LYS A 304 -16.08 18.69 -30.10
N SER A 305 -16.89 17.92 -29.38
CA SER A 305 -18.29 17.64 -29.68
C SER A 305 -19.23 18.59 -28.92
N GLN A 306 -19.19 19.89 -29.22
CA GLN A 306 -20.34 20.76 -28.94
C GLN A 306 -21.39 20.70 -30.07
N GLN A 307 -21.19 19.92 -31.16
CA GLN A 307 -22.14 19.93 -32.28
C GLN A 307 -22.21 18.71 -33.26
N LYS A 308 -21.63 17.51 -33.03
CA LYS A 308 -21.91 16.33 -33.90
C LYS A 308 -21.61 14.93 -33.30
N SER A 309 -22.59 14.03 -33.54
CA SER A 309 -22.72 12.56 -33.36
C SER A 309 -22.57 11.89 -31.99
N GLU A 310 -23.72 11.65 -31.32
CA GLU A 310 -23.88 10.87 -30.07
C GLU A 310 -23.44 9.40 -30.20
N GLU A 311 -23.71 8.75 -31.33
CA GLU A 311 -23.44 7.31 -31.56
C GLU A 311 -21.94 6.94 -31.45
N SER A 312 -21.04 7.89 -31.79
CA SER A 312 -19.58 7.65 -31.73
C SER A 312 -18.97 7.86 -30.34
N VAL A 313 -19.72 8.50 -29.43
CA VAL A 313 -19.37 8.69 -28.01
C VAL A 313 -19.85 7.49 -27.22
N GLU A 314 -21.08 7.03 -27.48
CA GLU A 314 -21.65 5.84 -26.83
C GLU A 314 -20.77 4.59 -27.04
N LYS A 315 -20.29 4.37 -28.27
CA LYS A 315 -19.37 3.26 -28.57
C LYS A 315 -18.06 3.33 -27.78
N LEU A 316 -17.53 4.53 -27.53
CA LEU A 316 -16.32 4.71 -26.72
C LEU A 316 -16.59 4.47 -25.24
N GLU A 317 -17.77 4.87 -24.75
CA GLU A 317 -18.21 4.60 -23.37
C GLU A 317 -18.42 3.10 -23.13
N GLN A 318 -19.04 2.40 -24.09
CA GLN A 318 -19.17 0.94 -24.05
C GLN A 318 -17.81 0.24 -24.04
N ASN A 319 -16.87 0.67 -24.88
CA ASN A 319 -15.51 0.14 -24.88
C ASN A 319 -14.79 0.38 -23.53
N LEU A 320 -14.99 1.55 -22.91
CA LEU A 320 -14.44 1.83 -21.58
C LEU A 320 -15.05 0.91 -20.51
N LYS A 321 -16.37 0.70 -20.53
CA LYS A 321 -17.03 -0.26 -19.63
C LYS A 321 -16.48 -1.67 -19.78
N GLN A 322 -16.30 -2.15 -21.02
CA GLN A 322 -15.72 -3.47 -21.29
C GLN A 322 -14.27 -3.59 -20.77
N LEU A 323 -13.48 -2.53 -20.89
CA LEU A 323 -12.12 -2.48 -20.33
C LEU A 323 -12.15 -2.46 -18.80
N GLU A 324 -13.08 -1.74 -18.16
CA GLU A 324 -13.26 -1.76 -16.70
C GLU A 324 -13.66 -3.15 -16.19
N GLU A 325 -14.57 -3.83 -16.88
CA GLU A 325 -14.95 -5.21 -16.57
C GLU A 325 -13.76 -6.16 -16.70
N SER A 326 -12.96 -6.01 -17.76
CA SER A 326 -11.77 -6.83 -17.99
C SER A 326 -10.68 -6.58 -16.94
N ILE A 327 -10.48 -5.32 -16.54
CA ILE A 327 -9.56 -4.97 -15.44
C ILE A 327 -10.02 -5.63 -14.13
N THR A 328 -11.32 -5.60 -13.84
CA THR A 328 -11.90 -6.18 -12.61
C THR A 328 -11.76 -7.70 -12.60
N LYS A 329 -12.07 -8.37 -13.72
CA LYS A 329 -11.91 -9.82 -13.88
C LYS A 329 -10.45 -10.27 -13.71
N CYS A 330 -9.52 -9.47 -14.22
CA CYS A 330 -8.09 -9.76 -14.13
C CYS A 330 -7.40 -9.12 -12.91
N SER A 331 -8.15 -8.54 -11.96
CA SER A 331 -7.61 -8.08 -10.68
C SER A 331 -7.67 -9.21 -9.67
N PHE A 332 -6.50 -9.71 -9.26
CA PHE A 332 -6.38 -10.78 -8.28
C PHE A 332 -5.17 -10.53 -7.36
N GLY A 333 -5.46 -10.31 -6.09
CA GLY A 333 -4.50 -9.97 -5.04
C GLY A 333 -4.79 -10.69 -3.72
N LEU A 334 -4.00 -10.38 -2.69
CA LEU A 334 -4.11 -11.02 -1.38
C LEU A 334 -5.47 -10.76 -0.69
N GLU A 335 -6.12 -9.65 -1.00
CA GLU A 335 -7.44 -9.28 -0.49
C GLU A 335 -8.48 -10.37 -0.79
N HIS A 336 -8.43 -10.99 -1.98
CA HIS A 336 -9.30 -12.10 -2.34
C HIS A 336 -9.02 -13.35 -1.49
N ILE A 337 -7.76 -13.58 -1.12
CA ILE A 337 -7.39 -14.71 -0.25
C ILE A 337 -7.90 -14.48 1.17
N ILE A 338 -7.72 -13.25 1.67
CA ILE A 338 -8.20 -12.85 3.00
C ILE A 338 -9.73 -12.92 3.07
N ARG A 339 -10.42 -12.50 2.01
CA ARG A 339 -11.88 -12.60 1.90
C ARG A 339 -12.34 -14.07 1.96
N GLU A 340 -11.66 -14.98 1.26
CA GLU A 340 -11.95 -16.42 1.35
C GLU A 340 -11.75 -16.97 2.76
N LEU A 341 -10.65 -16.60 3.44
CA LEU A 341 -10.40 -16.97 4.84
C LEU A 341 -11.49 -16.47 5.79
N ALA A 342 -12.02 -15.27 5.53
CA ALA A 342 -13.12 -14.72 6.29
C ALA A 342 -14.41 -15.52 6.08
N GLN A 343 -14.72 -15.91 4.83
CA GLN A 343 -15.88 -16.76 4.52
C GLN A 343 -15.76 -18.16 5.13
N LEU A 344 -14.57 -18.78 5.09
CA LEU A 344 -14.34 -20.07 5.75
C LEU A 344 -14.68 -20.04 7.25
N TYR A 345 -14.42 -18.92 7.92
CA TYR A 345 -14.76 -18.76 9.33
C TYR A 345 -16.27 -18.54 9.58
N GLN A 346 -17.00 -18.01 8.58
CA GLN A 346 -18.45 -17.83 8.67
C GLN A 346 -19.18 -19.18 8.73
N LEU A 347 -18.66 -20.21 8.06
CA LEU A 347 -19.26 -21.54 8.01
C LEU A 347 -19.45 -22.15 9.41
N PRO A 348 -20.61 -22.76 9.70
CA PRO A 348 -20.89 -23.40 10.99
C PRO A 348 -20.18 -24.76 11.10
N ASP A 349 -19.38 -24.96 12.15
CA ASP A 349 -18.84 -26.24 12.64
C ASP A 349 -18.08 -27.15 11.64
N ILE A 350 -17.80 -26.67 10.42
CA ILE A 350 -17.05 -27.41 9.39
C ILE A 350 -15.54 -27.18 9.53
N VAL A 351 -15.14 -25.94 9.82
CA VAL A 351 -13.73 -25.59 9.93
C VAL A 351 -13.30 -25.45 11.39
N THR A 352 -12.37 -26.30 11.81
CA THR A 352 -11.78 -26.29 13.15
C THR A 352 -10.60 -25.32 13.29
N ILE A 353 -10.17 -24.72 12.18
CA ILE A 353 -9.01 -23.83 12.12
C ILE A 353 -9.41 -22.41 12.54
N ASP A 354 -8.60 -21.83 13.43
CA ASP A 354 -8.84 -20.49 13.98
C ASP A 354 -8.30 -19.41 13.01
N TYR A 355 -8.99 -19.20 11.88
CA TYR A 355 -8.61 -18.16 10.91
C TYR A 355 -8.66 -16.74 11.48
N ALA A 356 -9.54 -16.48 12.45
CA ALA A 356 -9.59 -15.20 13.14
C ALA A 356 -8.29 -14.90 13.90
N ARG A 357 -7.68 -15.92 14.54
CA ARG A 357 -6.35 -15.78 15.16
C ARG A 357 -5.27 -15.47 14.13
N ALA A 358 -5.27 -16.19 13.02
CA ALA A 358 -4.33 -15.96 11.92
C ALA A 358 -4.43 -14.53 11.39
N ALA A 359 -5.65 -14.06 11.11
CA ALA A 359 -5.91 -12.69 10.67
C ALA A 359 -5.44 -11.65 11.71
N ALA A 360 -5.70 -11.86 13.00
CA ALA A 360 -5.21 -10.97 14.06
C ALA A 360 -3.67 -10.85 14.05
N GLU A 361 -2.97 -11.98 13.85
CA GLU A 361 -1.51 -12.00 13.75
C GLU A 361 -0.99 -11.35 12.47
N MET A 362 -1.69 -11.54 11.35
CA MET A 362 -1.40 -10.85 10.08
C MET A 362 -1.48 -9.33 10.25
N LEU A 363 -2.55 -8.82 10.87
CA LEU A 363 -2.73 -7.40 11.12
C LEU A 363 -1.66 -6.83 12.05
N LEU A 364 -1.33 -7.54 13.13
CA LEU A 364 -0.24 -7.16 14.05
C LEU A 364 1.14 -7.20 13.39
N SER A 365 1.31 -8.00 12.32
CA SER A 365 2.53 -8.06 11.50
C SER A 365 2.55 -7.00 10.38
N GLY A 366 1.54 -6.14 10.28
CA GLY A 366 1.45 -5.08 9.28
C GLY A 366 0.85 -5.51 7.94
N HIS A 367 0.23 -6.69 7.83
CA HIS A 367 -0.50 -7.08 6.64
C HIS A 367 -1.88 -6.42 6.64
N PRO A 368 -2.29 -5.76 5.55
CA PRO A 368 -3.64 -5.21 5.44
C PRO A 368 -4.65 -6.36 5.40
N LEU A 369 -5.81 -6.14 6.03
CA LEU A 369 -6.96 -7.03 5.96
C LEU A 369 -8.13 -6.30 5.35
N GLU A 370 -8.88 -7.00 4.48
CA GLU A 370 -10.15 -6.50 4.00
C GLU A 370 -11.23 -6.80 5.03
N LEU A 371 -11.67 -5.78 5.76
CA LEU A 371 -12.71 -5.90 6.79
C LEU A 371 -14.12 -5.80 6.21
N LEU A 372 -14.26 -5.03 5.13
CA LEU A 372 -15.51 -4.78 4.44
C LEU A 372 -15.24 -4.94 2.94
N ASP A 373 -16.04 -5.77 2.28
CA ASP A 373 -16.01 -5.92 0.82
C ASP A 373 -16.61 -4.67 0.18
N GLY A 374 -15.75 -3.91 -0.50
CA GLY A 374 -16.12 -2.66 -1.16
C GLY A 374 -17.12 -2.83 -2.29
N ASP A 375 -17.22 -3.98 -2.95
CA ASP A 375 -18.17 -4.16 -4.07
C ASP A 375 -19.59 -4.48 -3.56
N SER A 376 -19.66 -5.29 -2.50
CA SER A 376 -20.92 -5.77 -1.94
C SER A 376 -21.39 -5.02 -0.70
N SER A 377 -20.59 -4.11 -0.14
CA SER A 377 -20.80 -3.50 1.19
C SER A 377 -21.06 -4.55 2.28
N TYR A 378 -20.28 -5.63 2.26
CA TYR A 378 -20.48 -6.79 3.12
C TYR A 378 -19.42 -6.86 4.21
N ILE A 379 -19.85 -7.18 5.44
CA ILE A 379 -18.96 -7.48 6.56
C ILE A 379 -19.28 -8.89 7.07
N PRO A 380 -18.32 -9.83 7.06
CA PRO A 380 -18.51 -11.12 7.68
C PRO A 380 -18.48 -11.00 9.21
N LEU A 381 -19.63 -10.70 9.83
CA LEU A 381 -19.72 -10.28 11.24
C LEU A 381 -19.13 -11.29 12.24
N LYS A 382 -19.38 -12.60 12.09
CA LYS A 382 -18.84 -13.61 13.01
C LYS A 382 -17.31 -13.68 12.92
N TRP A 383 -16.73 -13.56 11.72
CA TRP A 383 -15.28 -13.43 11.55
C TRP A 383 -14.74 -12.12 12.14
N PHE A 384 -15.41 -10.98 11.87
CA PHE A 384 -14.99 -9.67 12.36
C PHE A 384 -14.99 -9.61 13.89
N GLU A 385 -16.05 -10.08 14.55
CA GLU A 385 -16.14 -10.14 16.02
C GLU A 385 -15.05 -11.04 16.61
N ALA A 386 -14.79 -12.19 15.99
CA ALA A 386 -13.73 -13.08 16.43
C ALA A 386 -12.35 -12.43 16.28
N LEU A 387 -12.06 -11.82 15.13
CA LEU A 387 -10.83 -11.07 14.88
C LEU A 387 -10.62 -9.98 15.95
N TYR A 388 -11.65 -9.18 16.22
CA TYR A 388 -11.61 -8.12 17.23
C TYR A 388 -11.25 -8.67 18.61
N ARG A 389 -11.93 -9.74 19.06
CA ARG A 389 -11.62 -10.40 20.35
C ARG A 389 -10.18 -10.93 20.40
N LYS A 390 -9.69 -11.53 19.31
CA LYS A 390 -8.30 -12.03 19.26
C LYS A 390 -7.28 -10.89 19.33
N LEU A 391 -7.55 -9.76 18.68
CA LEU A 391 -6.71 -8.57 18.77
C LEU A 391 -6.70 -8.00 20.19
N GLU A 392 -7.86 -7.85 20.82
CA GLU A 392 -8.00 -7.35 22.20
C GLU A 392 -7.15 -8.20 23.18
N LEU A 393 -7.30 -9.53 23.12
CA LEU A 393 -6.54 -10.45 23.97
C LEU A 393 -5.02 -10.36 23.74
N LYS A 394 -4.59 -10.32 22.47
CA LYS A 394 -3.16 -10.26 22.12
C LYS A 394 -2.52 -8.93 22.50
N ILE A 395 -3.23 -7.82 22.30
CA ILE A 395 -2.75 -6.49 22.68
C ILE A 395 -2.65 -6.38 24.20
N ALA A 396 -3.66 -6.83 24.94
CA ALA A 396 -3.64 -6.84 26.41
C ALA A 396 -2.43 -7.61 26.97
N HIS A 397 -2.19 -8.83 26.48
CA HIS A 397 -1.04 -9.64 26.88
C HIS A 397 0.31 -8.99 26.51
N LYS A 398 0.42 -8.37 25.32
CA LYS A 398 1.66 -7.67 24.92
C LYS A 398 1.91 -6.44 25.80
N THR A 399 0.89 -5.66 26.14
CA THR A 399 1.03 -4.50 27.03
C THR A 399 1.38 -4.89 28.46
N GLU A 400 0.88 -6.01 28.99
CA GLU A 400 1.30 -6.55 30.30
C GLU A 400 2.76 -6.99 30.31
N ASN A 401 3.19 -7.72 29.27
CA ASN A 401 4.59 -8.14 29.14
C ASN A 401 5.54 -6.95 28.94
N ALA A 402 5.13 -5.95 28.16
CA ALA A 402 5.90 -4.74 27.93
C ALA A 402 6.05 -3.88 29.20
N LYS A 403 5.05 -3.87 30.10
CA LYS A 403 5.18 -3.21 31.42
C LYS A 403 6.20 -3.87 32.33
N ASN A 404 6.48 -5.17 32.12
CA ASN A 404 7.46 -5.93 32.89
C ASN A 404 8.88 -5.91 32.28
N SER A 405 9.04 -5.34 31.08
CA SER A 405 10.34 -5.12 30.42
C SER A 405 10.64 -3.62 30.33
N ASP A 406 11.79 -3.16 30.81
CA ASP A 406 12.20 -1.73 30.83
C ASP A 406 12.35 -1.04 29.45
N SER A 407 11.83 -1.62 28.36
CA SER A 407 12.00 -1.09 27.00
C SER A 407 10.89 -0.13 26.58
N LEU A 408 11.29 1.11 26.27
CA LEU A 408 10.65 2.09 25.37
C LEU A 408 9.16 2.37 25.64
N LYS A 409 8.87 3.05 26.76
CA LYS A 409 7.64 3.85 26.86
C LYS A 409 7.71 4.95 25.79
N SER A 410 6.85 4.86 24.78
CA SER A 410 6.70 5.93 23.79
C SER A 410 6.01 7.13 24.44
N ASP A 411 6.48 8.35 24.16
CA ASP A 411 5.85 9.60 24.62
C ASP A 411 4.43 9.79 24.04
N SER A 412 3.98 8.92 23.12
CA SER A 412 2.74 9.04 22.36
C SER A 412 1.49 8.54 23.08
N GLY A 413 1.60 7.81 24.20
CA GLY A 413 0.45 7.34 24.97
C GLY A 413 -0.39 6.24 24.32
N TYR A 414 0.06 5.67 23.20
CA TYR A 414 -0.57 4.55 22.49
C TYR A 414 0.48 3.50 22.14
N ASP A 415 0.11 2.22 22.26
CA ASP A 415 0.96 1.06 21.92
C ASP A 415 0.78 0.63 20.44
N TYR A 416 -0.41 0.85 19.86
CA TYR A 416 -0.78 0.44 18.51
C TYR A 416 -1.58 1.53 17.78
N ILE A 417 -1.45 1.57 16.45
CA ILE A 417 -2.23 2.44 15.57
C ILE A 417 -2.87 1.55 14.50
N LEU A 418 -4.21 1.54 14.43
CA LEU A 418 -4.95 0.91 13.34
C LEU A 418 -5.12 1.93 12.21
N ILE A 419 -4.67 1.57 11.01
CA ILE A 419 -4.88 2.36 9.80
C ILE A 419 -5.97 1.68 8.99
N ILE A 420 -7.06 2.41 8.73
CA ILE A 420 -8.14 1.97 7.85
C ILE A 420 -7.98 2.76 6.56
N ASP A 421 -7.72 2.04 5.48
CA ASP A 421 -7.68 2.62 4.14
C ASP A 421 -8.99 2.31 3.42
N THR A 422 -9.55 3.31 2.75
CA THR A 422 -10.79 3.17 1.99
C THR A 422 -10.46 3.31 0.51
N GLU A 423 -10.63 2.22 -0.24
CA GLU A 423 -10.54 2.24 -1.68
C GLU A 423 -11.93 2.43 -2.31
N GLY A 424 -11.97 2.92 -3.56
CA GLY A 424 -13.18 2.82 -4.38
C GLY A 424 -14.26 3.90 -4.20
N LEU A 425 -14.08 4.88 -3.30
CA LEU A 425 -14.98 6.04 -3.23
C LEU A 425 -14.85 6.85 -4.53
N ARG A 426 -15.94 6.98 -5.29
CA ARG A 426 -15.92 7.63 -6.62
C ARG A 426 -16.60 8.99 -6.64
N GLY A 427 -17.47 9.30 -5.67
CA GLY A 427 -18.18 10.57 -5.64
C GLY A 427 -19.03 10.72 -6.90
N SER A 428 -20.08 9.91 -7.03
CA SER A 428 -20.89 9.90 -8.25
C SER A 428 -22.24 10.60 -8.08
N GLY A 429 -22.73 11.23 -9.16
CA GLY A 429 -24.11 11.74 -9.24
C GLY A 429 -25.19 10.66 -9.34
N ASN A 430 -24.84 9.36 -9.38
CA ASN A 430 -25.82 8.27 -9.38
C ASN A 430 -26.28 7.99 -7.93
N PRO A 431 -27.60 8.07 -7.64
CA PRO A 431 -28.12 7.86 -6.29
C PRO A 431 -27.74 6.53 -5.63
N GLN A 432 -27.67 5.42 -6.40
CA GLN A 432 -27.36 4.10 -5.85
C GLN A 432 -25.88 3.99 -5.46
N LEU A 433 -24.98 4.46 -6.34
CA LEU A 433 -23.55 4.51 -6.05
C LEU A 433 -23.24 5.48 -4.91
N ARG A 434 -24.04 6.55 -4.77
CA ARG A 434 -23.90 7.49 -3.66
C ARG A 434 -24.36 6.91 -2.32
N GLU A 435 -25.43 6.11 -2.30
CA GLU A 435 -25.85 5.37 -1.09
C GLU A 435 -24.74 4.42 -0.64
N HIS A 436 -24.16 3.69 -1.60
CA HIS A 436 -23.02 2.81 -1.39
C HIS A 436 -21.77 3.53 -0.85
N ASP A 437 -21.33 4.61 -1.50
CA ASP A 437 -20.19 5.43 -1.04
C ASP A 437 -20.44 5.99 0.38
N ASN A 438 -21.68 6.38 0.68
CA ASN A 438 -22.07 6.86 2.00
C ASN A 438 -21.99 5.76 3.07
N GLU A 439 -22.39 4.52 2.77
CA GLU A 439 -22.25 3.38 3.68
C GLU A 439 -20.79 3.10 4.02
N LEU A 440 -19.93 3.02 2.98
CA LEU A 440 -18.49 2.81 3.13
C LEU A 440 -17.84 3.90 3.99
N ALA A 441 -18.11 5.17 3.67
CA ALA A 441 -17.58 6.30 4.42
C ALA A 441 -18.10 6.33 5.86
N THR A 442 -19.38 6.00 6.09
CA THR A 442 -19.96 5.94 7.43
C THR A 442 -19.28 4.88 8.28
N PHE A 443 -19.00 3.71 7.72
CA PHE A 443 -18.27 2.64 8.41
C PHE A 443 -16.84 3.07 8.77
N ALA A 444 -16.07 3.55 7.79
CA ALA A 444 -14.67 3.94 8.01
C ALA A 444 -14.53 5.10 9.00
N ILE A 445 -15.38 6.14 8.88
CA ILE A 445 -15.40 7.27 9.81
C ILE A 445 -15.88 6.83 11.20
N GLY A 446 -16.85 5.92 11.27
CA GLY A 446 -17.36 5.42 12.54
C GLY A 446 -16.36 4.60 13.34
N MET A 447 -15.49 3.85 12.66
CA MET A 447 -14.43 3.09 13.30
C MET A 447 -13.22 3.95 13.72
N ALA A 448 -12.95 5.05 13.03
CA ALA A 448 -11.73 5.84 13.24
C ALA A 448 -11.86 6.89 14.35
N ASP A 449 -10.86 7.01 15.22
CA ASP A 449 -10.73 8.17 16.13
C ASP A 449 -10.36 9.46 15.39
N VAL A 450 -9.57 9.30 14.31
CA VAL A 450 -9.12 10.37 13.43
C VAL A 450 -9.26 9.91 11.98
N THR A 451 -10.05 10.63 11.19
CA THR A 451 -10.17 10.41 9.74
C THR A 451 -9.32 11.41 8.97
N LEU A 452 -8.58 10.93 7.98
CA LEU A 452 -7.89 11.75 7.00
C LEU A 452 -8.67 11.71 5.68
N VAL A 453 -9.31 12.82 5.32
CA VAL A 453 -10.02 12.94 4.04
C VAL A 453 -9.04 13.47 3.01
N ASN A 454 -8.58 12.61 2.13
CA ASN A 454 -7.61 12.96 1.10
C ASN A 454 -8.31 13.45 -0.17
N ILE A 455 -8.00 14.66 -0.59
CA ILE A 455 -8.59 15.32 -1.76
C ILE A 455 -7.48 15.68 -2.73
N PHE A 456 -7.63 15.28 -3.98
CA PHE A 456 -6.61 15.49 -5.02
C PHE A 456 -7.06 16.51 -6.06
N GLY A 457 -6.16 17.42 -6.43
CA GLY A 457 -6.36 18.35 -7.53
C GLY A 457 -7.17 19.59 -7.15
N GLU A 458 -7.49 20.41 -8.16
CA GLU A 458 -8.13 21.72 -7.98
C GLU A 458 -9.58 21.74 -8.50
N ASN A 459 -10.12 20.58 -8.92
CA ASN A 459 -11.48 20.51 -9.47
C ASN A 459 -12.54 20.63 -8.37
N HIS A 460 -13.12 21.81 -8.25
CA HIS A 460 -14.10 22.15 -7.22
C HIS A 460 -15.31 21.19 -7.17
N ASN A 461 -15.78 20.67 -8.30
CA ASN A 461 -16.93 19.76 -8.33
C ASN A 461 -16.61 18.38 -7.73
N GLU A 462 -15.44 17.82 -8.09
CA GLU A 462 -14.99 16.53 -7.53
C GLU A 462 -14.77 16.67 -6.02
N MET A 463 -14.12 17.75 -5.59
CA MET A 463 -13.92 18.03 -4.16
C MET A 463 -15.25 18.09 -3.40
N LYS A 464 -16.28 18.69 -3.99
CA LYS A 464 -17.61 18.83 -3.42
C LYS A 464 -18.32 17.46 -3.25
N GLU A 465 -18.28 16.61 -4.27
CA GLU A 465 -18.91 15.28 -4.22
C GLU A 465 -18.31 14.41 -3.11
N PHE A 466 -16.98 14.39 -2.98
CA PHE A 466 -16.29 13.66 -1.91
C PHE A 466 -16.55 14.21 -0.51
N LEU A 467 -16.55 15.53 -0.37
CA LEU A 467 -16.81 16.18 0.91
C LEU A 467 -18.25 15.97 1.37
N GLU A 468 -19.21 15.93 0.44
CA GLU A 468 -20.61 15.63 0.77
C GLU A 468 -20.74 14.26 1.42
N ILE A 469 -20.10 13.23 0.86
CA ILE A 469 -20.06 11.86 1.42
C ILE A 469 -19.48 11.88 2.85
N ALA A 470 -18.36 12.57 3.05
CA ALA A 470 -17.74 12.68 4.38
C ALA A 470 -18.67 13.39 5.38
N VAL A 471 -19.31 14.49 4.97
CA VAL A 471 -20.24 15.26 5.83
C VAL A 471 -21.43 14.40 6.27
N HIS A 472 -22.04 13.64 5.36
CA HIS A 472 -23.11 12.69 5.70
C HIS A 472 -22.66 11.70 6.78
N ALA A 473 -21.49 11.08 6.60
CA ALA A 473 -20.95 10.14 7.57
C ALA A 473 -20.70 10.79 8.94
N PHE A 474 -20.13 12.01 9.00
CA PHE A 474 -19.92 12.72 10.27
C PHE A 474 -21.23 13.13 10.96
N LEU A 475 -22.27 13.50 10.21
CA LEU A 475 -23.59 13.78 10.77
C LEU A 475 -24.21 12.53 11.38
N LYS A 476 -24.11 11.38 10.71
CA LYS A 476 -24.52 10.09 11.28
C LYS A 476 -23.76 9.77 12.57
N MET A 477 -22.47 10.11 12.66
CA MET A 477 -21.72 9.94 13.92
C MET A 477 -22.26 10.79 15.06
N LYS A 478 -22.74 12.01 14.79
CA LYS A 478 -23.42 12.83 15.81
C LYS A 478 -24.72 12.20 16.28
N LEU A 479 -25.49 11.57 15.40
CA LEU A 479 -26.73 10.87 15.77
C LEU A 479 -26.47 9.74 16.77
N VAL A 480 -25.36 9.02 16.62
CA VAL A 480 -24.92 7.98 17.57
C VAL A 480 -24.07 8.52 18.72
N LYS A 481 -24.01 9.85 18.90
CA LYS A 481 -23.29 10.56 19.97
C LYS A 481 -21.77 10.31 20.01
N GLU A 482 -21.19 9.92 18.88
CA GLU A 482 -19.76 9.69 18.71
C GLU A 482 -19.07 10.98 18.20
N LYS A 483 -17.99 11.38 18.88
CA LYS A 483 -17.18 12.54 18.48
C LYS A 483 -15.96 12.08 17.72
N LYS A 484 -16.01 12.14 16.39
CA LYS A 484 -14.89 11.79 15.51
C LYS A 484 -14.10 13.03 15.09
N LYS A 485 -12.78 12.91 14.92
CA LYS A 485 -11.92 14.00 14.43
C LYS A 485 -11.66 13.83 12.94
N CYS A 486 -11.64 14.93 12.19
CA CYS A 486 -11.37 14.93 10.76
C CYS A 486 -10.21 15.87 10.43
N LYS A 487 -9.36 15.47 9.48
CA LYS A 487 -8.40 16.35 8.80
C LYS A 487 -8.57 16.20 7.30
N ILE A 488 -8.87 17.31 6.63
CA ILE A 488 -8.91 17.36 5.17
C ILE A 488 -7.50 17.67 4.67
N ILE A 489 -6.98 16.82 3.80
CA ILE A 489 -5.67 16.97 3.16
C ILE A 489 -5.92 17.30 1.69
N HIS A 490 -5.55 18.51 1.28
CA HIS A 490 -5.67 18.95 -0.11
C HIS A 490 -4.31 18.81 -0.81
N GLN A 491 -4.20 17.85 -1.73
CA GLN A 491 -2.98 17.51 -2.46
C GLN A 491 -2.96 18.13 -3.87
N ASN A 492 -1.76 18.39 -4.38
CA ASN A 492 -1.51 18.91 -5.73
C ASN A 492 -2.08 20.31 -6.02
N VAL A 493 -2.00 21.21 -5.03
CA VAL A 493 -2.24 22.64 -5.26
C VAL A 493 -0.99 23.29 -5.83
N ALA A 494 -1.15 24.14 -6.85
CA ALA A 494 -0.03 24.91 -7.41
C ALA A 494 0.72 25.73 -6.33
N ALA A 495 2.01 25.99 -6.58
CA ALA A 495 3.06 26.39 -5.63
C ALA A 495 2.70 27.45 -4.56
N THR A 496 3.50 27.39 -3.48
CA THR A 496 3.56 28.19 -2.23
C THR A 496 3.40 29.72 -2.31
N ASP A 497 3.29 30.26 -3.51
CA ASP A 497 3.29 31.69 -3.84
C ASP A 497 1.84 32.20 -4.01
N ALA A 498 0.87 31.28 -4.04
CA ALA A 498 -0.55 31.55 -4.28
C ALA A 498 -1.38 31.64 -2.98
N GLN A 499 -0.84 32.25 -1.91
CA GLN A 499 -1.53 32.35 -0.61
C GLN A 499 -2.92 33.01 -0.72
N ASP A 500 -3.07 34.04 -1.54
CA ASP A 500 -4.34 34.76 -1.68
C ASP A 500 -5.40 33.95 -2.45
N LYS A 501 -5.00 33.23 -3.50
CA LYS A 501 -5.91 32.31 -4.22
C LYS A 501 -6.34 31.16 -3.31
N LEU A 502 -5.39 30.56 -2.59
CA LEU A 502 -5.66 29.52 -1.60
C LEU A 502 -6.59 30.01 -0.47
N ALA A 503 -6.49 31.27 -0.05
CA ALA A 503 -7.35 31.83 0.98
C ALA A 503 -8.80 31.99 0.49
N VAL A 504 -8.99 32.48 -0.73
CA VAL A 504 -10.31 32.60 -1.37
C VAL A 504 -10.92 31.22 -1.62
N ASP A 505 -10.15 30.29 -2.17
CA ASP A 505 -10.61 28.92 -2.45
C ASP A 505 -10.99 28.19 -1.17
N ARG A 506 -10.24 28.37 -0.08
CA ARG A 506 -10.61 27.86 1.26
C ARG A 506 -11.89 28.47 1.80
N SER A 507 -12.10 29.77 1.60
CA SER A 507 -13.33 30.45 2.03
C SER A 507 -14.54 29.93 1.28
N ASN A 508 -14.44 29.77 -0.05
CA ASN A 508 -15.50 29.21 -0.89
C ASN A 508 -15.80 27.75 -0.50
N LEU A 509 -14.76 26.92 -0.34
CA LEU A 509 -14.91 25.54 0.10
C LEU A 509 -15.62 25.44 1.45
N LYS A 510 -15.33 26.35 2.38
CA LYS A 510 -16.00 26.41 3.68
C LYS A 510 -17.48 26.75 3.55
N GLU A 511 -17.83 27.75 2.73
CA GLU A 511 -19.22 28.12 2.49
C GLU A 511 -20.02 26.98 1.85
N ASP A 512 -19.41 26.27 0.89
CA ASP A 512 -20.02 25.10 0.27
C ASP A 512 -20.17 23.94 1.27
N LEU A 513 -19.20 23.72 2.14
CA LEU A 513 -19.30 22.74 3.23
C LEU A 513 -20.44 23.07 4.20
N ASP A 514 -20.62 24.33 4.58
CA ASP A 514 -21.71 24.76 5.46
C ASP A 514 -23.09 24.52 4.79
N LYS A 515 -23.20 24.82 3.49
CA LYS A 515 -24.40 24.51 2.69
C LYS A 515 -24.67 23.01 2.62
N MET A 516 -23.64 22.21 2.31
CA MET A 516 -23.74 20.75 2.24
C MET A 516 -24.14 20.14 3.59
N ALA A 517 -23.57 20.61 4.69
CA ALA A 517 -23.93 20.17 6.03
C ALA A 517 -25.40 20.44 6.35
N THR A 518 -25.94 21.59 5.92
CA THR A 518 -27.35 21.93 6.08
C THR A 518 -28.26 20.98 5.29
N VAL A 519 -27.90 20.69 4.03
CA VAL A 519 -28.63 19.75 3.17
C VAL A 519 -28.59 18.34 3.75
N ALA A 520 -27.42 17.86 4.14
CA ALA A 520 -27.23 16.55 4.72
C ALA A 520 -27.97 16.40 6.07
N ALA A 521 -27.96 17.42 6.93
CA ALA A 521 -28.72 17.42 8.17
C ALA A 521 -30.22 17.28 7.92
N THR A 522 -30.75 17.99 6.91
CA THR A 522 -32.16 17.88 6.50
C THR A 522 -32.48 16.45 6.01
N GLN A 523 -31.60 15.85 5.20
CA GLN A 523 -31.79 14.49 4.68
C GLN A 523 -31.73 13.42 5.77
N GLU A 524 -30.88 13.61 6.78
CA GLU A 524 -30.72 12.70 7.93
C GLU A 524 -31.71 13.00 9.07
N ASN A 525 -32.65 13.95 8.90
CA ASN A 525 -33.59 14.43 9.92
C ASN A 525 -32.89 14.85 11.23
N CYS A 526 -31.75 15.53 11.12
CA CYS A 526 -31.04 16.15 12.23
C CYS A 526 -31.52 17.60 12.40
N ASP A 527 -31.81 18.03 13.63
CA ASP A 527 -32.14 19.42 13.98
C ASP A 527 -30.92 20.37 13.92
#